data_AF-A0A7C2SJH2-F1
#
_entry.id   AF-A0A7C2SJH2-F1
#
_cell.length_a   1.000
_cell.length_b   1.000
_cell.length_c   1.000
_cell.angle_alpha   90.00
_cell.angle_beta   90.00
_cell.angle_gamma   90.00
#
_symmetry.space_group_name_H-M   'P 1'
#
loop_
_entity.id
_entity.type
_entity.pdbx_description
1 polymer ?
#
loop_
_entity_poly.entity_id
_entity_poly.type
_entity_poly.pdbx_seq_one_letter_code
_entity_poly.pdbx_strand_id
1 'polypeptide(L)' 'MNPDDMKSATVKELFEKFSSRESGLSALEAKERLQQYGYNEIVQKKINPIIKFLGYSGGRFLSDIKFSKL' A
#
# COMPACT_ATOMS: atom_id res chain seq x y z
N MET A 1 -16.13 10.25 -5.11
CA MET A 1 -16.88 9.92 -3.89
C MET A 1 -15.88 10.03 -2.77
N ASN A 2 -16.18 10.86 -1.77
CA ASN A 2 -15.28 11.01 -0.66
C ASN A 2 -15.38 9.76 0.25
N PRO A 3 -14.34 9.43 1.05
CA PRO A 3 -14.39 8.25 1.92
C PRO A 3 -15.57 8.24 2.89
N ASP A 4 -16.00 9.43 3.33
CA ASP A 4 -17.13 9.57 4.25
C ASP A 4 -18.49 9.36 3.58
N ASP A 5 -18.63 9.76 2.31
CA ASP A 5 -19.83 9.48 1.51
C ASP A 5 -20.01 7.96 1.27
N MET A 6 -18.89 7.23 1.25
CA MET A 6 -18.88 5.79 0.98
C MET A 6 -19.36 4.96 2.16
N LYS A 7 -19.24 5.49 3.39
CA LYS A 7 -19.72 4.85 4.62
C LYS A 7 -21.25 4.90 4.74
N SER A 8 -21.88 5.90 4.15
CA SER A 8 -23.34 6.11 4.17
C SER A 8 -24.05 5.59 2.91
N ALA A 9 -23.30 5.22 1.88
CA ALA A 9 -23.84 4.71 0.63
C ALA A 9 -24.50 3.33 0.79
N THR A 10 -25.56 3.09 0.02
CA THR A 10 -26.22 1.79 -0.02
C THR A 10 -25.38 0.79 -0.82
N VAL A 11 -25.45 -0.49 -0.45
CA VAL A 11 -24.76 -1.60 -1.15
C VAL A 11 -25.02 -1.57 -2.67
N LYS A 12 -26.24 -1.27 -3.10
CA LYS A 12 -26.61 -1.14 -4.52
C LYS A 12 -25.87 -0.01 -5.24
N GLU A 13 -25.72 1.14 -4.57
CA GLU A 13 -24.99 2.29 -5.13
C GLU A 13 -23.49 2.00 -5.26
N LEU A 14 -22.94 1.25 -4.29
CA LEU A 14 -21.57 0.78 -4.34
C LEU A 14 -21.35 -0.20 -5.49
N PHE A 15 -22.29 -1.13 -5.73
CA PHE A 15 -22.20 -2.06 -6.85
C PHE A 15 -22.19 -1.36 -8.21
N GLU A 16 -23.09 -0.40 -8.42
CA GLU A 16 -23.09 0.44 -9.64
C GLU A 16 -21.77 1.20 -9.78
N LYS A 17 -21.30 1.80 -8.67
CA LYS A 17 -20.09 2.63 -8.68
C LYS A 17 -18.82 1.85 -9.00
N PHE A 18 -18.67 0.64 -8.45
CA PHE A 18 -17.52 -0.23 -8.63
C PHE A 18 -17.71 -1.25 -9.76
N SER A 19 -18.79 -1.12 -10.54
CA SER A 19 -19.18 -2.03 -11.61
C SER A 19 -19.03 -3.49 -11.19
N SER A 20 -19.49 -3.80 -9.97
CA SER A 20 -19.39 -5.13 -9.36
C SER A 20 -20.80 -5.62 -9.08
N ARG A 21 -20.98 -6.93 -9.00
CA ARG A 21 -22.30 -7.54 -8.80
C ARG A 21 -22.30 -8.33 -7.50
N GLU A 22 -23.50 -8.57 -6.98
CA GLU A 22 -23.70 -9.42 -5.79
C GLU A 22 -23.22 -10.86 -6.02
N SER A 23 -23.33 -11.36 -7.26
CA SER A 23 -22.79 -12.65 -7.69
C SER A 23 -21.26 -12.65 -7.89
N GLY A 24 -20.59 -11.52 -7.67
CA GLY A 24 -19.16 -11.35 -7.88
C GLY A 24 -18.78 -10.91 -9.30
N LEU A 25 -17.49 -11.02 -9.60
CA LEU A 25 -16.91 -10.70 -10.91
C LEU A 25 -16.89 -11.94 -11.80
N SER A 26 -17.15 -11.75 -13.10
CA SER A 26 -16.87 -12.80 -14.07
C SER A 26 -15.35 -13.01 -14.22
N ALA A 27 -14.95 -14.20 -14.67
CA ALA A 27 -13.54 -14.52 -14.92
C ALA A 27 -12.90 -13.56 -15.95
N LEU A 28 -13.68 -13.08 -16.92
CA LEU A 28 -13.23 -12.12 -17.93
C LEU A 28 -12.97 -10.74 -17.29
N GLU A 29 -13.94 -10.19 -16.55
CA GLU A 29 -13.80 -8.91 -15.86
C GLU A 29 -12.64 -8.94 -14.84
N ALA A 30 -12.48 -10.06 -14.12
CA ALA A 30 -11.37 -10.24 -13.19
C ALA A 30 -10.01 -10.22 -13.90
N LYS A 31 -9.90 -10.87 -15.06
CA LYS A 31 -8.68 -10.87 -15.88
C LYS A 31 -8.36 -9.49 -16.44
N GLU A 32 -9.36 -8.78 -16.94
CA GLU A 32 -9.21 -7.41 -17.43
C GLU A 32 -8.72 -6.47 -16.33
N ARG A 33 -9.31 -6.53 -15.13
CA ARG A 33 -8.87 -5.75 -13.97
C ARG A 33 -7.45 -6.10 -13.55
N LEU A 34 -7.10 -7.39 -13.54
CA LEU A 34 -5.73 -7.81 -13.20
C LEU A 34 -4.71 -7.26 -14.22
N GLN A 35 -5.05 -7.21 -15.50
CA GLN A 35 -4.20 -6.62 -16.54
C GLN A 35 -4.09 -5.10 -16.41
N GLN A 36 -5.17 -4.41 -16.02
CA GLN A 36 -5.18 -2.96 -15.88
C GLN A 36 -4.47 -2.46 -14.61
N TYR A 37 -4.69 -3.12 -13.47
CA TYR A 37 -4.22 -2.65 -12.17
C TYR A 37 -2.98 -3.40 -11.66
N GLY A 38 -2.70 -4.58 -12.20
CA GLY A 38 -1.64 -5.46 -11.71
C GLY A 38 -2.02 -6.21 -10.43
N TYR A 39 -1.06 -6.95 -9.90
CA TYR A 39 -1.25 -7.73 -8.67
C TYR A 39 -1.29 -6.81 -7.44
N ASN A 40 -2.30 -7.01 -6.59
CA ASN A 40 -2.44 -6.30 -5.31
C ASN A 40 -1.53 -6.92 -4.23
N GLU A 41 -0.22 -6.87 -4.47
CA GLU A 41 0.78 -7.41 -3.55
C GLU A 41 1.45 -6.29 -2.75
N ILE A 42 1.59 -6.49 -1.44
CA ILE A 42 2.38 -5.61 -0.59
C ILE A 42 3.85 -5.90 -0.87
N VAL A 43 4.52 -5.02 -1.62
CA VAL A 43 5.93 -5.18 -1.98
C VAL A 43 6.80 -5.18 -0.72
N GLN A 44 7.33 -6.35 -0.35
CA GLN A 44 8.33 -6.45 0.70
C GLN A 44 9.66 -5.89 0.19
N LYS A 45 10.08 -4.75 0.74
CA LYS A 45 11.42 -4.21 0.48
C LYS A 45 12.45 -5.12 1.13
N LYS A 46 13.06 -6.01 0.33
CA LYS A 46 14.19 -6.83 0.77
C LYS A 46 15.43 -5.95 0.88
N ILE A 47 15.65 -5.39 2.07
CA ILE A 47 16.88 -4.67 2.38
C ILE A 47 17.93 -5.70 2.80
N ASN A 48 19.11 -5.65 2.18
CA ASN A 48 20.22 -6.51 2.58
C ASN A 48 20.52 -6.29 4.08
N PRO A 49 20.63 -7.35 4.90
CA PRO A 49 20.91 -7.24 6.33
C PRO A 49 22.11 -6.34 6.67
N ILE A 50 23.15 -6.31 5.82
CA ILE A 50 24.33 -5.45 6.00
C ILE A 50 23.94 -3.97 5.85
N ILE A 51 23.20 -3.62 4.81
CA ILE A 51 22.72 -2.25 4.58
C ILE A 51 21.78 -1.82 5.71
N LYS A 52 20.91 -2.73 6.16
CA LYS A 52 20.03 -2.51 7.31
C LYS A 52 20.86 -2.20 8.57
N PHE A 53 21.89 -3.00 8.86
CA PHE A 53 22.78 -2.81 10.00
C PHE A 53 23.51 -1.45 9.94
N LEU A 54 24.08 -1.10 8.78
CA LEU A 54 24.82 0.16 8.59
C LEU A 54 23.92 1.40 8.70
N GLY A 55 22.67 1.32 8.22
CA GLY A 55 21.68 2.39 8.38
C GLY A 55 21.28 2.63 9.84
N TYR A 56 21.13 1.56 10.64
CA TYR A 56 20.82 1.69 12.07
C TYR A 56 22.01 2.17 12.92
N SER A 57 23.25 1.79 12.56
CA SER A 57 24.45 2.19 13.31
C SER A 57 24.87 3.64 13.06
N GLY A 58 24.58 4.21 11.88
CA GLY A 58 24.94 5.60 11.54
C GLY A 58 24.17 6.67 12.33
N GLY A 59 22.96 6.35 12.84
CA GLY A 59 22.15 7.30 13.61
C GLY A 59 22.71 7.63 15.00
N ARG A 60 23.39 6.68 15.65
CA ARG A 60 24.10 6.91 16.93
C ARG A 60 25.50 7.48 16.74
N PHE A 61 26.19 7.08 15.67
CA PHE A 61 27.56 7.55 15.45
C PHE A 61 27.63 9.04 15.07
N LEU A 62 26.60 9.56 14.39
CA LEU A 62 26.56 10.98 13.99
C LEU A 62 25.97 11.92 15.06
N SER A 63 25.21 11.42 16.04
CA SER A 63 24.76 12.24 17.18
C SER A 63 25.90 12.58 18.13
N ASP A 64 26.84 11.64 18.32
CA ASP A 64 27.93 11.80 19.29
C ASP A 64 29.00 12.79 18.80
N ILE A 65 29.20 12.90 17.48
CA ILE A 65 30.13 13.87 16.87
C ILE A 65 29.61 15.31 16.98
N LYS A 66 28.29 15.53 17.04
CA LYS A 66 27.71 16.88 17.22
C LYS A 66 27.74 17.37 18.67
N PHE A 67 27.76 16.48 19.66
CA PHE A 67 27.80 16.87 21.08
C PHE A 67 29.21 17.02 21.65
N SER A 68 30.24 16.43 21.03
CA SER A 68 31.64 16.60 21.46
C SER A 68 32.28 17.95 21.04
N LYS A 69 31.52 18.85 20.38
CA LYS A 69 32.01 20.14 19.87
C LYS A 69 31.24 21.36 20.39
N LEU A 70 30.59 21.24 21.56
CA LEU A 70 30.01 22.33 22.34
C LEU A 70 30.84 22.58 23.60
#